data_AF-A0AAE0GJB2-F1
#
_entry.id   AF-A0AAE0GJB2-F1
#
_cell.length_a   1.000
_cell.length_b   1.000
_cell.length_c   1.000
_cell.angle_alpha   90.00
_cell.angle_beta   90.00
_cell.angle_gamma   90.00
#
_symmetry.space_group_name_H-M   'P 1'
#
loop_
_entity.id
_entity.type
_entity.pdbx_description
1 polymer ?
#
loop_
_entity_poly.entity_id
_entity_poly.type
_entity_poly.pdbx_seq_one_letter_code
_entity_poly.pdbx_strand_id
1 'polypeptide(L)'
;MEHTEGACKEMEWNSSSDPNSHVNALPTEDTTLDPSYLIALIRRLMPSEAQTALLTTEPTASKEAKSEEEEDDKVTAGCILWDITTIAAQAEFLGNNLLPQVALCNLQNSPSERLQEVMLGIMANLSVQPSGAAKLAEVEFRQEILSVFHDSQSPPVLTEVLRLFRMACSSTCTAAALAWARDLLQAVHLQRVGWIIANSLSSGIVERAADVISALATKQREMAVPELVYQAGLLTQLTDGLQTHTQAAASAHDNMEGEGESMAAVDGLLRALEVGTTVLTQATLVT
;
A
#
# COMPACT_ATOMS: atom_id res chain seq x y z
N MET A 1 -3.72 -32.95 -66.87
CA MET A 1 -3.18 -31.63 -67.24
C MET A 1 -3.42 -30.72 -66.07
N GLU A 2 -2.45 -30.70 -65.17
CA GLU A 2 -2.35 -29.75 -64.06
C GLU A 2 -1.63 -28.51 -64.60
N HIS A 3 -2.13 -27.33 -64.27
CA HIS A 3 -1.38 -26.08 -64.41
C HIS A 3 -1.19 -25.47 -63.02
N THR A 4 0.09 -25.25 -62.78
CA THR A 4 0.81 -24.52 -61.74
C THR A 4 0.22 -23.18 -61.30
N GLU A 5 0.35 -22.87 -60.01
CA GLU A 5 0.83 -21.57 -59.55
C GLU A 5 1.45 -21.70 -58.15
N GLY A 6 2.74 -21.39 -58.06
CA GLY A 6 3.49 -21.30 -56.81
C GLY A 6 3.53 -19.86 -56.33
N ALA A 7 3.41 -19.67 -55.03
CA ALA A 7 3.80 -18.44 -54.35
C ALA A 7 4.47 -18.81 -53.02
N CYS A 8 5.78 -18.60 -52.97
CA CYS A 8 6.59 -18.65 -51.76
C CYS A 8 6.06 -17.61 -50.76
N LYS A 9 5.67 -18.04 -49.56
CA LYS A 9 5.53 -17.13 -48.41
C LYS A 9 6.85 -17.10 -47.65
N GLU A 10 7.46 -15.93 -47.64
CA GLU A 10 8.62 -15.60 -46.83
C GLU A 10 8.29 -15.83 -45.34
N MET A 11 9.15 -16.59 -44.66
CA MET A 11 9.22 -16.61 -43.21
C MET A 11 9.88 -15.30 -42.76
N GLU A 12 9.08 -14.37 -42.23
CA GLU A 12 9.60 -13.26 -41.46
C GLU A 12 10.25 -13.81 -40.19
N TRP A 13 11.58 -13.85 -40.20
CA TRP A 13 12.41 -14.14 -39.03
C TRP A 13 12.39 -12.91 -38.12
N ASN A 14 11.44 -12.85 -37.19
CA ASN A 14 11.41 -11.81 -36.15
C ASN A 14 12.66 -11.96 -35.26
N SER A 15 13.70 -11.21 -35.60
CA SER A 15 14.99 -11.18 -34.92
C SER A 15 14.96 -10.10 -33.86
N SER A 16 14.30 -10.37 -32.74
CA SER A 16 14.49 -9.59 -31.52
C SER A 16 14.40 -10.51 -30.31
N SER A 17 15.31 -11.49 -30.28
CA SER A 17 15.62 -12.23 -29.07
C SER A 17 16.66 -11.42 -28.31
N ASP A 18 16.22 -10.41 -27.56
CA ASP A 18 17.05 -9.87 -26.50
C ASP A 18 17.15 -10.95 -25.40
N PRO A 19 18.34 -11.57 -25.20
CA PRO A 19 18.51 -12.66 -24.26
C PRO A 19 18.28 -12.24 -22.79
N ASN A 20 18.15 -10.94 -22.52
CA ASN A 20 17.84 -10.40 -21.19
C ASN A 20 16.35 -10.11 -20.94
N SER A 21 15.45 -10.31 -21.92
CA SER A 21 14.01 -10.00 -21.74
C SER A 21 13.29 -10.90 -20.72
N HIS A 22 13.80 -12.11 -20.46
CA HIS A 22 13.22 -13.05 -19.51
C HIS A 22 13.62 -12.79 -18.05
N VAL A 23 14.66 -12.01 -17.79
CA VAL A 23 15.20 -11.81 -16.43
C VAL A 23 14.37 -10.79 -15.64
N ASN A 24 13.55 -9.99 -16.33
CA ASN A 24 12.69 -8.96 -15.76
C ASN A 24 11.19 -9.25 -15.94
N ALA A 25 10.82 -10.45 -16.38
CA ALA A 25 9.42 -10.82 -16.51
C ALA A 25 8.82 -11.08 -15.12
N LEU A 26 7.95 -10.17 -14.67
CA LEU A 26 7.19 -10.35 -13.44
C LEU A 26 6.36 -11.65 -13.52
N PRO A 27 6.30 -12.44 -12.44
CA PRO A 27 5.48 -13.64 -12.42
C PRO A 27 4.00 -13.29 -12.70
N THR A 28 3.34 -14.13 -13.48
CA THR A 28 1.89 -14.04 -13.77
C THR A 28 1.11 -15.02 -12.88
N GLU A 29 -0.23 -14.98 -12.89
CA GLU A 29 -1.05 -15.92 -12.09
C GLU A 29 -0.76 -17.40 -12.39
N ASP A 30 -0.33 -17.71 -13.62
CA ASP A 30 0.04 -19.07 -14.05
C ASP A 30 1.50 -19.44 -13.71
N THR A 31 2.28 -18.51 -13.15
CA THR A 31 3.69 -18.75 -12.81
C THR A 31 3.79 -19.48 -11.47
N THR A 32 4.20 -20.75 -11.51
CA THR A 32 4.58 -21.49 -10.32
C THR A 32 5.96 -21.05 -9.85
N LEU A 33 6.00 -20.15 -8.87
CA LEU A 33 7.23 -19.82 -8.15
C LEU A 33 7.64 -20.98 -7.25
N ASP A 34 8.94 -21.33 -7.25
CA ASP A 34 9.48 -22.32 -6.32
C ASP A 34 9.35 -21.80 -4.89
N PRO A 35 8.67 -22.52 -3.97
CA PRO A 35 8.58 -22.13 -2.56
C PRO A 35 9.96 -21.86 -1.92
N SER A 36 11.01 -22.56 -2.38
CA SER A 36 12.38 -22.37 -1.90
C SER A 36 12.89 -20.95 -2.19
N TYR A 37 12.51 -20.38 -3.33
CA TYR A 37 12.85 -19.01 -3.70
C TYR A 37 12.13 -17.99 -2.81
N LEU A 38 10.82 -18.18 -2.56
CA LEU A 38 10.06 -17.33 -1.64
C LEU A 38 10.64 -17.37 -0.22
N ILE A 39 10.99 -18.56 0.26
CA ILE A 39 11.64 -18.73 1.58
C ILE A 39 13.00 -18.03 1.61
N ALA A 40 13.79 -18.10 0.54
CA ALA A 40 15.07 -17.41 0.46
C ALA A 40 14.92 -15.89 0.54
N LEU A 41 13.91 -15.32 -0.14
CA LEU A 41 13.59 -13.89 -0.05
C LEU A 41 13.16 -13.48 1.36
N ILE A 42 12.26 -14.26 2.00
CA ILE A 42 11.83 -13.99 3.38
C ILE A 42 13.02 -14.04 4.36
N ARG A 43 13.96 -14.96 4.16
CA ARG A 43 15.16 -15.06 5.01
C ARG A 43 16.04 -13.83 4.92
N ARG A 44 16.19 -13.23 3.74
CA ARG A 44 16.97 -11.99 3.55
C ARG A 44 16.37 -10.81 4.31
N LEU A 45 15.05 -10.81 4.53
CA LEU A 45 14.37 -9.80 5.36
C LEU A 45 14.58 -9.98 6.88
N MET A 46 15.14 -11.10 7.34
CA MET A 46 15.38 -11.33 8.78
C MET A 46 16.75 -10.77 9.21
N PRO A 47 16.93 -10.34 10.47
CA PRO A 47 18.23 -9.88 10.97
C PRO A 47 19.32 -10.95 10.80
N SER A 48 20.55 -10.54 10.47
CA SER A 48 21.70 -11.45 10.32
C SER A 48 21.87 -12.41 11.49
N GLU A 49 21.60 -11.99 12.73
CA GLU A 49 21.71 -12.85 13.94
C GLU A 49 20.75 -14.05 13.91
N ALA A 50 19.55 -13.89 13.33
CA ALA A 50 18.60 -14.98 13.12
C ALA A 50 19.02 -15.92 11.97
N GLN A 51 19.78 -15.40 11.00
CA GLN A 51 20.36 -16.19 9.90
C GLN A 51 21.63 -16.95 10.35
N THR A 52 22.40 -16.36 11.28
CA THR A 52 23.73 -16.84 11.71
C THR A 52 23.65 -17.88 12.84
N ALA A 53 22.49 -18.09 13.47
CA ALA A 53 22.30 -19.14 14.47
C ALA A 53 22.50 -20.58 13.94
N LEU A 54 22.78 -20.76 12.64
CA LEU A 54 23.12 -22.04 12.00
C LEU A 54 24.62 -22.22 11.70
N LEU A 55 25.47 -21.19 11.76
CA LEU A 55 26.90 -21.30 11.44
C LEU A 55 27.74 -20.34 12.31
N THR A 56 28.70 -20.92 13.03
CA THR A 56 29.51 -20.29 14.09
C THR A 56 30.34 -19.08 13.65
N THR A 57 30.23 -18.02 14.47
CA THR A 57 31.18 -16.97 14.90
C THR A 57 32.46 -16.72 14.08
N GLU A 58 32.56 -15.53 13.48
CA GLU A 58 33.77 -14.69 13.57
C GLU A 58 33.39 -13.19 13.68
N PRO A 59 34.13 -12.38 14.46
CA PRO A 59 33.88 -10.95 14.60
C PRO A 59 34.89 -10.11 13.81
N THR A 60 34.46 -9.27 12.87
CA THR A 60 35.31 -8.20 12.33
C THR A 60 34.54 -6.94 11.95
N ALA A 61 35.25 -5.82 12.12
CA ALA A 61 34.75 -4.46 12.17
C ALA A 61 34.58 -3.80 10.79
N SER A 62 33.36 -3.31 10.56
CA SER A 62 33.01 -2.02 9.96
C SER A 62 31.48 -1.89 10.11
N LYS A 63 31.02 -1.62 11.34
CA LYS A 63 29.60 -1.77 11.71
C LYS A 63 28.63 -0.97 10.82
N GLU A 64 29.03 0.21 10.37
CA GLU A 64 28.18 1.11 9.56
C GLU A 64 28.07 0.66 8.09
N ALA A 65 29.18 0.37 7.41
CA ALA A 65 29.15 -0.12 6.03
C ALA A 65 28.44 -1.49 5.91
N LYS A 66 28.58 -2.33 6.94
CA LYS A 66 27.90 -3.63 6.99
C LYS A 66 26.40 -3.50 7.29
N SER A 67 25.98 -2.47 8.03
CA SER A 67 24.55 -2.22 8.28
C SER A 67 23.84 -1.63 7.07
N GLU A 68 24.51 -0.77 6.29
CA GLU A 68 23.94 -0.21 5.05
C GLU A 68 23.76 -1.29 3.98
N GLU A 69 24.77 -2.14 3.75
CA GLU A 69 24.67 -3.24 2.78
C GLU A 69 23.60 -4.28 3.17
N GLU A 70 23.46 -4.59 4.47
CA GLU A 70 22.38 -5.46 4.96
C GLU A 70 21.00 -4.83 4.73
N GLU A 71 20.87 -3.52 4.89
CA GLU A 71 19.62 -2.81 4.66
C GLU A 71 19.26 -2.78 3.16
N ASP A 72 20.22 -2.51 2.28
CA ASP A 72 20.02 -2.55 0.83
C ASP A 72 19.61 -3.96 0.34
N ASP A 73 20.18 -5.01 0.92
CA ASP A 73 19.76 -6.39 0.61
C ASP A 73 18.30 -6.65 1.03
N LYS A 74 17.90 -6.15 2.21
CA LYS A 74 16.52 -6.23 2.69
C LYS A 74 15.57 -5.47 1.78
N VAL A 75 15.91 -4.23 1.42
CA VAL A 75 15.10 -3.43 0.49
C VAL A 75 14.94 -4.14 -0.85
N THR A 76 16.03 -4.70 -1.39
CA THR A 76 16.01 -5.46 -2.64
C THR A 76 15.10 -6.69 -2.56
N ALA A 77 15.26 -7.52 -1.51
CA ALA A 77 14.41 -8.68 -1.29
C ALA A 77 12.94 -8.29 -1.08
N GLY A 78 12.71 -7.21 -0.34
CA GLY A 78 11.39 -6.66 -0.07
C GLY A 78 10.69 -6.17 -1.33
N CYS A 79 11.39 -5.43 -2.22
CA CYS A 79 10.83 -4.98 -3.50
C CYS A 79 10.36 -6.18 -4.35
N ILE A 80 11.18 -7.23 -4.44
CA ILE A 80 10.80 -8.45 -5.18
C ILE A 80 9.54 -9.09 -4.55
N LEU A 81 9.47 -9.18 -3.22
CA LEU A 81 8.30 -9.71 -2.54
C LEU A 81 7.06 -8.82 -2.70
N TRP A 82 7.25 -7.50 -2.74
CA TRP A 82 6.17 -6.55 -3.02
C TRP A 82 5.57 -6.82 -4.39
N ASP A 83 6.40 -6.96 -5.42
CA ASP A 83 5.95 -7.31 -6.76
C ASP A 83 5.23 -8.66 -6.80
N ILE A 84 5.80 -9.69 -6.15
CA ILE A 84 5.19 -11.03 -6.09
C ILE A 84 3.81 -10.99 -5.41
N THR A 85 3.66 -10.20 -4.34
CA THR A 85 2.38 -10.11 -3.61
C THR A 85 1.29 -9.37 -4.38
N THR A 86 1.57 -8.78 -5.54
CA THR A 86 0.50 -8.29 -6.43
C THR A 86 -0.34 -9.43 -7.01
N ILE A 87 0.20 -10.66 -7.03
CA ILE A 87 -0.48 -11.87 -7.49
C ILE A 87 -1.31 -12.46 -6.35
N ALA A 88 -2.63 -12.59 -6.55
CA ALA A 88 -3.58 -12.98 -5.50
C ALA A 88 -3.22 -14.31 -4.84
N ALA A 89 -2.89 -15.34 -5.63
CA ALA A 89 -2.52 -16.66 -5.12
C ALA A 89 -1.24 -16.61 -4.26
N GLN A 90 -0.25 -15.79 -4.65
CA GLN A 90 1.00 -15.64 -3.90
C GLN A 90 0.79 -14.84 -2.62
N ALA A 91 -0.02 -13.78 -2.67
CA ALA A 91 -0.41 -13.03 -1.49
C ALA A 91 -1.15 -13.89 -0.47
N GLU A 92 -2.09 -14.75 -0.90
CA GLU A 92 -2.81 -15.66 0.00
C GLU A 92 -1.88 -16.72 0.59
N PHE A 93 -0.95 -17.27 -0.21
CA PHE A 93 0.06 -18.19 0.30
C PHE A 93 0.97 -17.50 1.33
N LEU A 94 1.54 -16.34 1.00
CA LEU A 94 2.49 -15.64 1.86
C LEU A 94 1.82 -15.07 3.12
N GLY A 95 0.57 -14.62 3.03
CA GLY A 95 -0.24 -14.12 4.14
C GLY A 95 -0.56 -15.18 5.20
N ASN A 96 -0.66 -16.45 4.79
CA ASN A 96 -0.81 -17.61 5.68
C ASN A 96 0.52 -18.09 6.31
N ASN A 97 1.65 -17.47 5.97
CA ASN A 97 2.99 -17.88 6.40
C ASN A 97 3.69 -16.74 7.19
N LEU A 98 5.02 -16.78 7.28
CA LEU A 98 5.82 -15.87 8.12
C LEU A 98 5.96 -14.44 7.58
N LEU A 99 5.56 -14.16 6.33
CA LEU A 99 5.81 -12.86 5.71
C LEU A 99 5.18 -11.70 6.50
N PRO A 100 3.93 -11.76 7.02
CA PRO A 100 3.40 -10.69 7.85
C PRO A 100 4.25 -10.43 9.10
N GLN A 101 4.71 -11.48 9.80
CA GLN A 101 5.53 -11.31 11.01
C GLN A 101 6.90 -10.72 10.68
N VAL A 102 7.51 -11.13 9.57
CA VAL A 102 8.78 -10.58 9.12
C VAL A 102 8.63 -9.11 8.72
N ALA A 103 7.53 -8.74 8.05
CA ALA A 103 7.24 -7.35 7.74
C ALA A 103 7.02 -6.51 9.00
N LEU A 104 6.26 -7.03 9.97
CA LEU A 104 6.04 -6.38 11.27
C LEU A 104 7.36 -6.15 12.02
N CYS A 105 8.21 -7.16 12.09
CA CYS A 105 9.52 -7.06 12.72
C CYS A 105 10.40 -6.00 12.05
N ASN A 106 10.35 -5.87 10.72
CA ASN A 106 11.09 -4.82 10.03
C ASN A 106 10.52 -3.41 10.31
N LEU A 107 9.20 -3.26 10.43
CA LEU A 107 8.60 -1.97 10.86
C LEU A 107 9.06 -1.56 12.26
N GLN A 108 9.08 -2.51 13.20
CA GLN A 108 9.46 -2.27 14.59
C GLN A 108 10.94 -1.91 14.78
N ASN A 109 11.81 -2.44 13.91
CA ASN A 109 13.26 -2.44 14.17
C ASN A 109 14.07 -1.64 13.15
N SER A 110 13.49 -1.25 12.00
CA SER A 110 14.22 -0.51 10.98
C SER A 110 13.91 0.99 11.02
N PRO A 111 14.94 1.86 11.11
CA PRO A 111 14.77 3.30 10.93
C PRO A 111 14.62 3.70 9.45
N SER A 112 14.75 2.75 8.52
CA SER A 112 14.75 2.99 7.08
C SER A 112 13.35 3.29 6.56
N GLU A 113 13.11 4.54 6.14
CA GLU A 113 11.84 4.90 5.53
C GLU A 113 11.57 4.10 4.25
N ARG A 114 12.61 3.78 3.47
CA ARG A 114 12.45 2.96 2.26
C ARG A 114 12.06 1.53 2.59
N LEU A 115 12.68 0.91 3.61
CA LEU A 115 12.28 -0.43 4.01
C LEU A 115 10.86 -0.43 4.60
N GLN A 116 10.51 0.58 5.40
CA GLN A 116 9.16 0.74 5.94
C GLN A 116 8.11 0.86 4.83
N GLU A 117 8.35 1.71 3.83
CA GLU A 117 7.51 1.85 2.64
C GLU A 117 7.28 0.48 1.98
N VAL A 118 8.35 -0.28 1.74
CA VAL A 118 8.28 -1.60 1.10
C VAL A 118 7.49 -2.59 1.97
N MET A 119 7.71 -2.62 3.29
CA MET A 119 6.99 -3.52 4.19
C MET A 119 5.49 -3.19 4.24
N LEU A 120 5.13 -1.92 4.28
CA LEU A 120 3.74 -1.48 4.21
C LEU A 120 3.10 -1.82 2.85
N GLY A 121 3.86 -1.68 1.77
CA GLY A 121 3.42 -2.03 0.43
C GLY A 121 3.08 -3.52 0.29
N ILE A 122 3.95 -4.38 0.81
CA ILE A 122 3.69 -5.82 0.95
C ILE A 122 2.42 -6.06 1.77
N MET A 123 2.35 -5.49 2.99
CA MET A 123 1.20 -5.70 3.87
C MET A 123 -0.12 -5.26 3.22
N ALA A 124 -0.11 -4.17 2.44
CA ALA A 124 -1.32 -3.69 1.80
C ALA A 124 -1.81 -4.66 0.73
N ASN A 125 -0.91 -5.29 -0.02
CA ASN A 125 -1.26 -6.36 -0.95
C ASN A 125 -1.81 -7.60 -0.23
N LEU A 126 -1.17 -8.00 0.88
CA LEU A 126 -1.64 -9.11 1.71
C LEU A 126 -3.05 -8.85 2.29
N SER A 127 -3.36 -7.61 2.65
CA SER A 127 -4.65 -7.24 3.26
C SER A 127 -5.87 -7.46 2.34
N VAL A 128 -5.65 -7.60 1.03
CA VAL A 128 -6.69 -7.90 0.05
C VAL A 128 -7.15 -9.37 0.15
N GLN A 129 -6.23 -10.26 0.51
CA GLN A 129 -6.52 -11.70 0.60
C GLN A 129 -7.03 -12.07 2.00
N PRO A 130 -7.92 -13.09 2.14
CA PRO A 130 -8.53 -13.44 3.42
C PRO A 130 -7.54 -13.72 4.55
N SER A 131 -6.46 -14.46 4.26
CA SER A 131 -5.43 -14.81 5.23
C SER A 131 -4.69 -13.58 5.77
N GLY A 132 -4.18 -12.75 4.86
CA GLY A 132 -3.48 -11.52 5.19
C GLY A 132 -4.39 -10.53 5.90
N ALA A 133 -5.64 -10.37 5.43
CA ALA A 133 -6.64 -9.53 6.08
C ALA A 133 -6.89 -9.94 7.53
N ALA A 134 -7.09 -11.24 7.78
CA ALA A 134 -7.29 -11.76 9.13
C ALA A 134 -6.05 -11.52 10.02
N LYS A 135 -4.85 -11.77 9.48
CA LYS A 135 -3.60 -11.62 10.23
C LYS A 135 -3.30 -10.17 10.58
N LEU A 136 -3.42 -9.27 9.61
CA LEU A 136 -3.18 -7.83 9.79
C LEU A 136 -4.25 -7.16 10.66
N ALA A 137 -5.40 -7.81 10.85
CA ALA A 137 -6.41 -7.37 11.80
C ALA A 137 -6.11 -7.79 13.24
N GLU A 138 -5.01 -8.48 13.55
CA GLU A 138 -4.58 -8.71 14.93
C GLU A 138 -4.08 -7.42 15.58
N VAL A 139 -4.27 -7.27 16.89
CA VAL A 139 -4.00 -6.01 17.62
C VAL A 139 -2.55 -5.54 17.46
N GLU A 140 -1.59 -6.45 17.56
CA GLU A 140 -0.16 -6.14 17.43
C GLU A 140 0.18 -5.46 16.09
N PHE A 141 -0.37 -5.98 14.99
CA PHE A 141 -0.19 -5.42 13.66
C PHE A 141 -0.80 -4.03 13.54
N ARG A 142 -2.05 -3.88 13.99
CA ARG A 142 -2.74 -2.59 13.89
C ARG A 142 -2.02 -1.51 14.71
N GLN A 143 -1.56 -1.83 15.91
CA GLN A 143 -0.84 -0.90 16.77
C GLN A 143 0.46 -0.42 16.13
N GLU A 144 1.27 -1.33 15.57
CA GLU A 144 2.52 -0.96 14.93
C GLU A 144 2.30 -0.07 13.70
N ILE A 145 1.37 -0.47 12.82
CA ILE A 145 1.05 0.29 11.61
C ILE A 145 0.51 1.69 11.96
N LEU A 146 -0.33 1.78 13.01
CA LEU A 146 -0.80 3.08 13.51
C LEU A 146 0.33 3.89 14.12
N SER A 147 1.31 3.28 14.79
CA SER A 147 2.51 3.98 15.26
C SER A 147 3.27 4.59 14.08
N VAL A 148 3.58 3.77 13.06
CA VAL A 148 4.26 4.25 11.83
C VAL A 148 3.47 5.38 11.17
N PHE A 149 2.14 5.28 11.11
CA PHE A 149 1.29 6.36 10.62
C PHE A 149 1.50 7.67 11.37
N HIS A 150 1.64 7.61 12.70
CA HIS A 150 1.84 8.78 13.57
C HIS A 150 3.27 9.32 13.60
N ASP A 151 4.25 8.45 13.41
CA ASP A 151 5.66 8.82 13.58
C ASP A 151 6.27 9.31 12.26
N SER A 152 5.84 8.76 11.12
CA SER A 152 6.43 9.08 9.82
C SER A 152 5.96 10.43 9.26
N GLN A 153 6.90 11.18 8.67
CA GLN A 153 6.65 12.35 7.83
C GLN A 153 6.96 12.08 6.35
N SER A 154 7.37 10.85 6.02
CA SER A 154 7.85 10.47 4.70
C SER A 154 6.68 10.30 3.72
N PRO A 155 6.63 11.05 2.61
CA PRO A 155 5.55 10.93 1.64
C PRO A 155 5.33 9.49 1.11
N PRO A 156 6.38 8.71 0.75
CA PRO A 156 6.20 7.33 0.31
C PRO A 156 5.63 6.41 1.39
N VAL A 157 6.14 6.50 2.63
CA VAL A 157 5.63 5.70 3.77
C VAL A 157 4.17 6.01 4.03
N LEU A 158 3.81 7.30 4.13
CA LEU A 158 2.43 7.73 4.35
C LEU A 158 1.49 7.29 3.23
N THR A 159 1.96 7.32 1.98
CA THR A 159 1.20 6.81 0.82
C THR A 159 0.81 5.34 1.01
N GLU A 160 1.77 4.50 1.40
CA GLU A 160 1.53 3.06 1.57
C GLU A 160 0.73 2.73 2.82
N VAL A 161 0.92 3.47 3.94
CA VAL A 161 0.05 3.35 5.11
C VAL A 161 -1.41 3.68 4.75
N LEU A 162 -1.65 4.78 4.05
CA LEU A 162 -3.00 5.18 3.65
C LEU A 162 -3.62 4.18 2.67
N ARG A 163 -2.81 3.65 1.73
CA ARG A 163 -3.25 2.57 0.83
C ARG A 163 -3.64 1.33 1.62
N LEU A 164 -2.84 0.92 2.60
CA LEU A 164 -3.16 -0.20 3.48
C LEU A 164 -4.47 0.02 4.23
N PHE A 165 -4.69 1.20 4.83
CA PHE A 165 -5.95 1.52 5.53
C PHE A 165 -7.16 1.40 4.60
N ARG A 166 -7.09 1.95 3.38
CA ARG A 166 -8.16 1.81 2.39
C ARG A 166 -8.45 0.33 2.11
N MET A 167 -7.40 -0.47 1.85
CA MET A 167 -7.55 -1.89 1.51
C MET A 167 -8.11 -2.70 2.66
N ALA A 168 -7.60 -2.49 3.87
CA ALA A 168 -8.03 -3.17 5.07
C ALA A 168 -9.51 -2.87 5.40
N CYS A 169 -9.94 -1.62 5.31
CA CYS A 169 -11.35 -1.24 5.48
C CYS A 169 -12.26 -1.79 4.37
N SER A 170 -11.72 -1.99 3.18
CA SER A 170 -12.45 -2.54 2.03
C SER A 170 -12.40 -4.07 1.95
N SER A 171 -11.73 -4.73 2.89
CA SER A 171 -11.53 -6.18 2.88
C SER A 171 -12.86 -6.95 2.85
N THR A 172 -12.86 -8.08 2.14
CA THR A 172 -13.98 -9.03 2.10
C THR A 172 -14.17 -9.73 3.45
N CYS A 173 -13.14 -9.77 4.30
CA CYS A 173 -13.23 -10.24 5.68
C CYS A 173 -13.88 -9.16 6.56
N THR A 174 -15.19 -9.27 6.79
CA THR A 174 -15.96 -8.27 7.55
C THR A 174 -15.41 -8.00 8.94
N ALA A 175 -14.97 -9.04 9.67
CA ALA A 175 -14.41 -8.87 11.01
C ALA A 175 -13.10 -8.05 10.99
N ALA A 176 -12.22 -8.32 10.03
CA ALA A 176 -10.99 -7.56 9.83
C ALA A 176 -11.27 -6.10 9.45
N ALA A 177 -12.15 -5.89 8.48
CA ALA A 177 -12.54 -4.55 8.03
C ALA A 177 -13.13 -3.70 9.17
N LEU A 178 -13.98 -4.30 10.02
CA LEU A 178 -14.56 -3.61 11.18
C LEU A 178 -13.54 -3.35 12.29
N ALA A 179 -12.53 -4.21 12.47
CA ALA A 179 -11.45 -3.96 13.43
C ALA A 179 -10.64 -2.72 13.03
N TRP A 180 -10.25 -2.63 11.75
CA TRP A 180 -9.55 -1.46 11.21
C TRP A 180 -10.40 -0.19 11.25
N ALA A 181 -11.67 -0.29 10.85
CA ALA A 181 -12.56 0.86 10.89
C ALA A 181 -12.74 1.42 12.31
N ARG A 182 -12.83 0.56 13.35
CA ARG A 182 -12.93 1.01 14.75
C ARG A 182 -11.74 1.80 15.23
N ASP A 183 -10.54 1.34 14.88
CA ASP A 183 -9.32 2.04 15.27
C ASP A 183 -9.22 3.36 14.49
N LEU A 184 -9.36 3.32 13.16
CA LEU A 184 -9.24 4.52 12.32
C LEU A 184 -10.28 5.60 12.61
N LEU A 185 -11.45 5.22 13.12
CA LEU A 185 -12.50 6.16 13.55
C LEU A 185 -12.19 6.83 14.90
N GLN A 186 -11.13 6.43 15.61
CA GLN A 186 -10.68 7.17 16.79
C GLN A 186 -10.24 8.59 16.40
N ALA A 187 -10.61 9.57 17.23
CA ALA A 187 -10.42 10.99 16.92
C ALA A 187 -8.98 11.35 16.54
N VAL A 188 -7.99 10.78 17.24
CA VAL A 188 -6.56 11.04 16.98
C VAL A 188 -6.12 10.58 15.58
N HIS A 189 -6.69 9.50 15.05
CA HIS A 189 -6.34 8.99 13.72
C HIS A 189 -7.07 9.79 12.63
N LEU A 190 -8.36 10.07 12.83
CA LEU A 190 -9.14 10.93 11.91
C LEU A 190 -8.55 12.34 11.79
N GLN A 191 -8.17 12.95 12.91
CA GLN A 191 -7.55 14.27 12.92
C GLN A 191 -6.26 14.28 12.11
N ARG A 192 -5.46 13.22 12.18
CA ARG A 192 -4.23 13.11 11.38
C ARG A 192 -4.52 12.95 9.89
N VAL A 193 -5.48 12.11 9.51
CA VAL A 193 -5.91 11.97 8.10
C VAL A 193 -6.38 13.32 7.56
N GLY A 194 -7.23 14.02 8.30
CA GLY A 194 -7.71 15.33 7.90
C GLY A 194 -6.63 16.42 7.88
N TRP A 195 -5.66 16.36 8.80
CA TRP A 195 -4.48 17.24 8.75
C TRP A 195 -3.66 17.01 7.48
N ILE A 196 -3.42 15.75 7.10
CA ILE A 196 -2.72 15.39 5.86
C ILE A 196 -3.46 15.97 4.65
N ILE A 197 -4.79 15.82 4.59
CA ILE A 197 -5.62 16.36 3.50
C ILE A 197 -5.47 17.88 3.40
N ALA A 198 -5.52 18.58 4.52
CA ALA A 198 -5.49 20.04 4.54
C ALA A 198 -4.08 20.64 4.33
N ASN A 199 -3.01 19.90 4.60
CA ASN A 199 -1.65 20.45 4.64
C ASN A 199 -0.66 19.80 3.65
N SER A 200 -1.04 18.74 2.95
CA SER A 200 -0.18 18.11 1.95
C SER A 200 -0.31 18.78 0.58
N LEU A 201 0.84 19.10 -0.02
CA LEU A 201 0.93 19.52 -1.42
C LEU A 201 1.05 18.34 -2.39
N SER A 202 1.23 17.12 -1.89
CA SER A 202 1.26 15.90 -2.72
C SER A 202 -0.15 15.45 -3.02
N SER A 203 -0.58 15.62 -4.27
CA SER A 203 -1.89 15.17 -4.76
C SER A 203 -2.11 13.68 -4.51
N GLY A 204 -1.09 12.85 -4.73
CA GLY A 204 -1.17 11.40 -4.50
C GLY A 204 -1.50 11.05 -3.04
N ILE A 205 -0.88 11.71 -2.07
CA ILE A 205 -1.19 11.47 -0.65
C ILE A 205 -2.59 11.95 -0.30
N VAL A 206 -2.99 13.11 -0.80
CA VAL A 206 -4.33 13.67 -0.54
C VAL A 206 -5.42 12.78 -1.11
N GLU A 207 -5.24 12.27 -2.33
CA GLU A 207 -6.14 11.28 -2.93
C GLU A 207 -6.26 10.03 -2.03
N ARG A 208 -5.13 9.46 -1.59
CA ARG A 208 -5.13 8.26 -0.74
C ARG A 208 -5.78 8.51 0.62
N ALA A 209 -5.57 9.68 1.22
CA ALA A 209 -6.22 10.06 2.46
C ALA A 209 -7.74 10.18 2.27
N ALA A 210 -8.20 10.77 1.15
CA ALA A 210 -9.61 10.86 0.82
C ALA A 210 -10.25 9.48 0.53
N ASP A 211 -9.50 8.55 -0.09
CA ASP A 211 -9.93 7.17 -0.30
C ASP A 211 -10.16 6.43 1.03
N VAL A 212 -9.35 6.69 2.07
CA VAL A 212 -9.56 6.13 3.42
C VAL A 212 -10.88 6.62 4.00
N ILE A 213 -11.15 7.93 3.93
CA ILE A 213 -12.41 8.50 4.41
C ILE A 213 -13.60 7.88 3.68
N SER A 214 -13.51 7.75 2.36
CA SER A 214 -14.53 7.10 1.54
C SER A 214 -14.76 5.65 1.97
N ALA A 215 -13.69 4.89 2.19
CA ALA A 215 -13.77 3.49 2.64
C ALA A 215 -14.44 3.36 4.01
N LEU A 216 -14.09 4.22 4.98
CA LEU A 216 -14.72 4.24 6.31
C LEU A 216 -16.20 4.58 6.24
N ALA A 217 -16.56 5.53 5.38
CA ALA A 217 -17.94 5.96 5.24
C ALA A 217 -18.85 4.86 4.64
N THR A 218 -18.31 3.93 3.84
CA THR A 218 -19.06 2.74 3.42
C THR A 218 -19.46 1.81 4.57
N LYS A 219 -18.85 1.95 5.75
CA LYS A 219 -19.13 1.15 6.97
C LYS A 219 -20.14 1.79 7.92
N GLN A 220 -20.84 2.83 7.47
CA GLN A 220 -21.81 3.57 8.28
C GLN A 220 -22.95 2.69 8.83
N ARG A 221 -23.35 1.63 8.13
CA ARG A 221 -24.45 0.77 8.60
C ARG A 221 -24.03 -0.10 9.78
N GLU A 222 -22.74 -0.42 9.86
CA GLU A 222 -22.17 -1.27 10.89
C GLU A 222 -21.61 -0.46 12.08
N MET A 223 -21.44 0.86 11.93
CA MET A 223 -20.72 1.70 12.88
C MET A 223 -21.34 3.11 12.99
N ALA A 224 -21.29 3.73 14.18
CA ALA A 224 -21.72 5.11 14.39
C ALA A 224 -20.74 6.15 13.80
N VAL A 225 -20.46 6.03 12.50
CA VAL A 225 -19.64 6.95 11.68
C VAL A 225 -20.14 8.41 11.69
N PRO A 226 -21.46 8.72 11.72
CA PRO A 226 -21.94 10.09 11.52
C PRO A 226 -21.46 11.10 12.57
N GLU A 227 -21.35 10.69 13.83
CA GLU A 227 -20.98 11.59 14.93
C GLU A 227 -19.50 11.98 14.87
N LEU A 228 -18.64 11.07 14.39
CA LEU A 228 -17.19 11.25 14.34
C LEU A 228 -16.73 12.12 13.16
N VAL A 229 -17.43 12.05 12.03
CA VAL A 229 -17.20 12.93 10.87
C VAL A 229 -17.49 14.39 11.24
N TYR A 230 -18.48 14.63 12.09
CA TYR A 230 -18.83 15.98 12.56
C TYR A 230 -17.86 16.50 13.63
N GLN A 231 -17.53 15.68 14.63
CA GLN A 231 -16.71 16.12 15.77
C GLN A 231 -15.22 16.32 15.44
N ALA A 232 -14.70 15.65 14.40
CA ALA A 232 -13.29 15.76 14.03
C ALA A 232 -12.94 17.01 13.20
N GLY A 233 -13.92 17.82 12.77
CA GLY A 233 -13.68 18.93 11.83
C GLY A 233 -13.32 18.46 10.41
N LEU A 234 -13.60 17.19 10.09
CA LEU A 234 -13.17 16.54 8.84
C LEU A 234 -13.78 17.21 7.60
N LEU A 235 -15.02 17.68 7.66
CA LEU A 235 -15.65 18.41 6.56
C LEU A 235 -14.92 19.72 6.23
N THR A 236 -14.49 20.46 7.26
CA THR A 236 -13.69 21.68 7.07
C THR A 236 -12.36 21.35 6.43
N GLN A 237 -11.66 20.33 6.95
CA GLN A 237 -10.37 19.89 6.40
C GLN A 237 -10.48 19.40 4.95
N LEU A 238 -11.54 18.66 4.60
CA LEU A 238 -11.83 18.25 3.23
C LEU A 238 -12.11 19.45 2.31
N THR A 239 -12.84 20.46 2.80
CA THR A 239 -13.14 21.67 2.04
C THR A 239 -11.89 22.51 1.82
N ASP A 240 -11.06 22.68 2.86
CA ASP A 240 -9.78 23.39 2.79
C ASP A 240 -8.84 22.70 1.79
N GLY A 241 -8.69 21.38 1.87
CA GLY A 241 -7.90 20.60 0.92
C GLY A 241 -8.42 20.72 -0.52
N LEU A 242 -9.74 20.71 -0.71
CA LEU A 242 -10.36 20.88 -2.03
C LEU A 242 -10.06 22.27 -2.60
N GLN A 243 -10.15 23.31 -1.77
CA GLN A 243 -9.81 24.68 -2.18
C GLN A 243 -8.33 24.78 -2.59
N THR A 244 -7.42 24.21 -1.80
CA THR A 244 -5.98 24.23 -2.12
C THR A 244 -5.69 23.51 -3.43
N HIS A 245 -6.22 22.30 -3.63
CA HIS A 245 -5.91 21.50 -4.82
C HIS A 245 -6.61 22.01 -6.08
N THR A 246 -7.80 22.60 -5.98
CA THR A 246 -8.44 23.28 -7.13
C THR A 246 -7.69 24.54 -7.56
N GLN A 247 -7.16 25.32 -6.61
CA GLN A 247 -6.28 26.46 -6.93
C GLN A 247 -4.98 26.01 -7.59
N ALA A 248 -4.38 24.92 -7.11
CA ALA A 248 -3.18 24.34 -7.72
C ALA A 248 -3.45 23.84 -9.15
N ALA A 249 -4.56 23.12 -9.38
CA ALA A 249 -4.97 22.64 -10.70
C ALA A 249 -5.17 23.81 -11.69
N ALA A 250 -5.87 24.87 -11.27
CA ALA A 250 -6.07 26.06 -12.09
C ALA A 250 -4.75 26.74 -12.48
N SER A 251 -3.77 26.73 -11.56
CA SER A 251 -2.43 27.29 -11.79
C SER A 251 -1.57 26.39 -12.70
N ALA A 252 -1.79 25.07 -12.69
CA ALA A 252 -1.07 24.10 -13.51
C ALA A 252 -1.58 24.05 -14.95
N HIS A 253 -2.88 24.28 -15.18
CA HIS A 253 -3.48 24.38 -16.51
C HIS A 253 -2.79 25.45 -17.38
N ASP A 254 -2.35 26.55 -16.76
CA ASP A 254 -1.60 27.60 -17.44
C ASP A 254 -0.17 27.18 -17.87
N ASN A 255 0.38 26.09 -17.29
CA ASN A 255 1.76 25.65 -17.49
C ASN A 255 1.91 24.26 -18.16
N MET A 256 0.81 23.57 -18.52
CA MET A 256 0.78 22.26 -19.21
C MET A 256 1.47 21.06 -18.52
N GLU A 257 2.02 21.21 -17.31
CA GLU A 257 2.60 20.12 -16.51
C GLU A 257 1.81 19.93 -15.19
N GLY A 258 1.48 18.67 -14.84
CA GLY A 258 0.92 18.30 -13.52
C GLY A 258 -0.60 18.33 -13.37
N GLU A 259 -1.35 18.64 -14.43
CA GLU A 259 -2.81 18.80 -14.38
C GLU A 259 -3.55 17.49 -13.99
N GLY A 260 -3.10 16.34 -14.50
CA GLY A 260 -3.73 15.05 -14.24
C GLY A 260 -3.63 14.58 -12.78
N GLU A 261 -2.50 14.81 -12.13
CA GLU A 261 -2.29 14.42 -10.73
C GLU A 261 -3.11 15.31 -9.78
N SER A 262 -3.18 16.61 -10.05
CA SER A 262 -3.98 17.54 -9.26
C SER A 262 -5.48 17.24 -9.37
N MET A 263 -5.97 16.85 -10.56
CA MET A 263 -7.37 16.45 -10.74
C MET A 263 -7.74 15.16 -10.00
N ALA A 264 -6.84 14.18 -9.90
CA ALA A 264 -7.10 12.96 -9.14
C ALA A 264 -7.35 13.24 -7.64
N ALA A 265 -6.58 14.16 -7.04
CA ALA A 265 -6.81 14.60 -5.66
C ALA A 265 -8.15 15.32 -5.49
N VAL A 266 -8.50 16.22 -6.42
CA VAL A 266 -9.80 16.92 -6.43
C VAL A 266 -10.96 15.91 -6.49
N ASP A 267 -10.89 14.93 -7.40
CA ASP A 267 -11.91 13.91 -7.54
C ASP A 267 -12.03 13.04 -6.28
N GLY A 268 -10.89 12.67 -5.66
CA GLY A 268 -10.87 11.96 -4.38
C GLY A 268 -11.57 12.72 -3.26
N LEU A 269 -11.28 14.01 -3.14
CA LEU A 269 -11.88 14.89 -2.12
C LEU A 269 -13.37 15.09 -2.34
N LEU A 270 -13.82 15.27 -3.59
CA LEU A 270 -15.23 15.36 -3.93
C LEU A 270 -15.99 14.08 -3.55
N ARG A 271 -15.44 12.90 -3.86
CA ARG A 271 -16.02 11.62 -3.43
C ARG A 271 -16.13 11.54 -1.91
N ALA A 272 -15.05 11.88 -1.19
CA ALA A 272 -15.06 11.84 0.28
C ALA A 272 -16.12 12.80 0.88
N LEU A 273 -16.30 14.00 0.30
CA LEU A 273 -17.33 14.95 0.69
C LEU A 273 -18.75 14.45 0.39
N GLU A 274 -18.97 13.88 -0.80
CA GLU A 274 -20.28 13.32 -1.19
C GLU A 274 -20.70 12.20 -0.24
N VAL A 275 -19.79 11.27 0.05
CA VAL A 275 -20.10 10.18 0.98
C VAL A 275 -20.29 10.72 2.41
N GLY A 276 -19.42 11.64 2.87
CA GLY A 276 -19.55 12.24 4.20
C GLY A 276 -20.86 13.03 4.41
N THR A 277 -21.30 13.80 3.42
CA THR A 277 -22.57 14.53 3.48
C THR A 277 -23.79 13.61 3.40
N THR A 278 -23.71 12.54 2.60
CA THR A 278 -24.75 11.50 2.54
C THR A 278 -24.90 10.81 3.90
N VAL A 279 -23.79 10.47 4.54
CA VAL A 279 -23.74 9.85 5.88
C VAL A 279 -24.45 10.74 6.91
N LEU A 280 -24.15 12.04 6.92
CA LEU A 280 -24.76 13.01 7.85
C LEU A 280 -26.26 13.21 7.61
N THR A 281 -26.67 13.24 6.34
CA THR A 281 -28.09 13.38 5.97
C THR A 281 -28.90 12.16 6.41
N GLN A 282 -28.34 10.96 6.26
CA GLN A 282 -29.00 9.74 6.72
C GLN A 282 -29.08 9.65 8.25
N ALA A 283 -28.08 10.16 8.97
CA ALA A 283 -28.10 10.17 10.43
C ALA A 283 -29.17 11.10 11.01
N THR A 284 -29.35 12.28 10.41
CA THR A 284 -30.36 13.26 10.84
C THR A 284 -31.80 12.85 10.52
N LEU A 285 -32.01 11.93 9.58
CA LEU A 285 -33.33 11.37 9.26
C LEU A 285 -33.78 10.23 10.21
N VAL A 286 -32.87 9.69 11.03
CA VAL A 286 -33.13 8.56 11.94
C VAL A 286 -33.29 9.02 13.40
N THR A 287 -32.93 10.27 13.71
CA THR A 287 -33.17 10.96 15.00
C THR A 287 -34.46 11.76 15.01
#